data_AF-A0A2R4XP06-F1
#
_entry.id   AF-A0A2R4XP06-F1
#
_cell.length_a   1.000
_cell.length_b   1.000
_cell.length_c   1.000
_cell.angle_alpha   90.00
_cell.angle_beta   90.00
_cell.angle_gamma   90.00
#
_symmetry.space_group_name_H-M   'P 1'
#
loop_
_entity.id
_entity.type
_entity.pdbx_description
1 polymer ?
#
loop_
_entity_poly.entity_id
_entity_poly.type
_entity_poly.pdbx_seq_one_letter_code
_entity_poly.pdbx_strand_id
1 'polypeptide(L)' 'MSWKTISISVMRQVYQNCKQIGETDIEKIKSKIDSSYPFGQRKHWPYKAWLLARKEFFAEIGLIGERKTQHDIRQESLF' A
#
# COMPACT_ATOMS: atom_id res chain seq x y z
N MET A 1 1.13 -4.47 21.73
CA MET A 1 0.58 -4.06 20.41
C MET A 1 0.79 -5.19 19.40
N SER A 2 -0.15 -5.39 18.46
CA SER A 2 0.01 -6.40 17.40
C SER A 2 0.76 -5.83 16.18
N TRP A 3 1.45 -6.68 15.42
CA TRP A 3 2.06 -6.30 14.13
C TRP A 3 1.07 -5.62 13.18
N LYS A 4 -0.19 -6.07 13.20
CA LYS A 4 -1.29 -5.49 12.43
C LYS A 4 -1.60 -4.05 12.86
N THR A 5 -1.72 -3.81 14.17
CA THR A 5 -1.98 -2.47 14.73
C THR A 5 -0.88 -1.48 14.33
N ILE A 6 0.39 -1.89 14.45
CA ILE A 6 1.53 -1.05 14.05
C ILE A 6 1.49 -0.78 12.54
N SER A 7 1.22 -1.80 11.72
CA SER A 7 1.12 -1.67 10.26
C SER A 7 0.07 -0.64 9.86
N ILE A 8 -1.16 -0.75 10.41
CA ILE A 8 -2.25 0.20 10.12
C ILE A 8 -1.87 1.62 10.55
N SER A 9 -1.24 1.79 11.71
CA SER A 9 -0.79 3.10 12.19
C SER A 9 0.19 3.76 11.21
N VAL A 10 1.18 3.00 10.73
CA VAL A 10 2.16 3.49 9.75
C VAL A 10 1.48 3.85 8.43
N MET A 11 0.60 2.98 7.91
CA MET A 11 -0.13 3.24 6.67
C MET A 11 -0.96 4.52 6.74
N ARG A 12 -1.68 4.72 7.86
CA ARG A 12 -2.45 5.94 8.10
C ARG A 12 -1.56 7.18 8.16
N GLN A 13 -0.43 7.11 8.87
CA GLN A 13 0.50 8.23 8.95
C GLN A 13 1.05 8.61 7.57
N VAL A 14 1.51 7.63 6.79
CA VAL A 14 2.03 7.88 5.43
C VAL A 14 0.95 8.46 4.53
N TYR A 15 -0.27 7.93 4.59
CA TYR A 15 -1.39 8.43 3.79
C TYR A 15 -1.76 9.87 4.15
N GLN A 16 -1.81 10.21 5.44
CA GLN A 16 -2.07 11.58 5.89
C GLN A 16 -0.97 12.54 5.43
N ASN A 17 0.30 12.14 5.55
CA ASN A 17 1.42 12.94 5.05
C ASN A 17 1.31 13.17 3.54
N CYS A 18 0.93 12.13 2.77
CA CYS A 18 0.69 12.26 1.33
C CYS A 18 -0.44 13.25 1.02
N LYS A 19 -1.56 13.18 1.76
CA LYS A 19 -2.66 14.14 1.61
C LYS A 19 -2.24 15.57 1.93
N GLN A 20 -1.45 15.77 2.98
CA GLN A 20 -0.98 17.10 3.39
C GLN A 20 -0.11 17.77 2.31
N ILE A 21 0.70 17.00 1.59
CA ILE A 21 1.52 17.51 0.48
C ILE A 21 0.76 17.57 -0.86
N GLY A 22 -0.53 17.24 -0.88
CA GLY A 22 -1.34 17.22 -2.09
C GLY A 22 -1.02 16.09 -3.07
N GLU A 23 -0.37 15.00 -2.61
CA GLU A 23 -0.14 13.82 -3.44
C GLU A 23 -1.48 13.14 -3.75
N THR A 24 -1.81 13.07 -5.04
CA THR A 24 -3.05 12.47 -5.55
C THR A 24 -2.79 11.21 -6.38
N ASP A 25 -1.53 10.96 -6.76
CA ASP A 25 -1.14 9.77 -7.50
C ASP A 25 -1.20 8.53 -6.59
N ILE A 26 -2.17 7.67 -6.89
CA ILE A 26 -2.47 6.44 -6.14
C ILE A 26 -1.26 5.50 -6.12
N GLU A 27 -0.55 5.35 -7.24
CA GLU A 27 0.58 4.41 -7.33
C GLU A 27 1.78 4.93 -6.53
N LYS A 28 2.01 6.26 -6.51
CA LYS A 28 3.01 6.87 -5.62
C LYS A 28 2.65 6.67 -4.14
N ILE A 29 1.38 6.84 -3.76
CA ILE A 29 0.92 6.61 -2.38
C ILE A 29 1.15 5.15 -1.97
N LYS A 30 0.76 4.18 -2.82
CA LYS A 30 0.99 2.75 -2.58
C LYS A 30 2.47 2.43 -2.40
N SER A 31 3.32 2.96 -3.29
CA SER A 31 4.77 2.79 -3.25
C SER A 31 5.39 3.38 -1.98
N LYS A 32 4.97 4.58 -1.56
CA LYS A 32 5.40 5.22 -0.31
C LYS A 32 5.01 4.38 0.92
N ILE A 33 3.79 3.83 0.92
CA ILE A 33 3.34 2.93 1.98
C ILE A 33 4.23 1.69 2.04
N ASP A 34 4.42 0.98 0.92
CA ASP A 34 5.25 -0.25 0.87
C ASP A 34 6.71 0.00 1.29
N SER A 35 7.23 1.20 1.00
CA SER A 35 8.58 1.62 1.39
C SER A 35 8.71 1.92 2.89
N SER A 36 7.60 2.22 3.56
CA SER A 36 7.55 2.58 4.98
C SER A 36 7.41 1.36 5.91
N TYR A 37 7.67 0.14 5.42
CA TYR A 37 7.61 -1.08 6.20
C TYR A 37 8.52 -1.02 7.45
N PRO A 38 7.99 -1.12 8.68
CA PRO A 38 8.74 -0.79 9.89
C PRO A 38 9.52 -1.95 10.52
N PHE A 39 9.31 -3.19 10.09
CA PHE A 39 9.81 -4.38 10.81
C PHE A 39 11.13 -4.94 10.24
N GLY A 40 11.88 -4.10 9.52
CA GLY A 40 13.16 -4.49 8.92
C GLY A 40 12.98 -5.41 7.71
N GLN A 41 13.43 -6.66 7.80
CA GLN A 41 13.33 -7.59 6.68
C GLN A 41 11.88 -7.97 6.38
N ARG A 42 11.53 -7.96 5.09
CA ARG A 42 10.22 -8.39 4.57
C ARG A 42 10.09 -9.92 4.59
N LYS A 43 10.08 -10.52 5.79
CA LYS A 43 10.03 -11.97 6.00
C LYS A 43 9.08 -12.34 7.15
N HIS A 44 8.70 -13.63 7.19
CA HIS A 44 7.93 -14.25 8.27
C HIS A 44 6.57 -13.57 8.56
N TRP A 45 6.12 -13.68 9.81
CA TRP A 45 4.82 -13.20 10.28
C TRP A 45 4.61 -11.69 10.24
N PRO A 46 5.61 -10.83 10.55
CA PRO A 46 5.43 -9.37 10.47
C PRO A 46 5.09 -8.91 9.05
N TYR A 47 5.71 -9.53 8.04
CA TYR A 47 5.42 -9.21 6.65
C TYR A 47 4.02 -9.68 6.22
N LYS A 48 3.58 -10.87 6.66
CA LYS A 48 2.19 -11.33 6.41
C LYS A 48 1.16 -10.40 7.06
N ALA A 49 1.42 -9.95 8.29
CA ALA A 49 0.54 -9.01 8.99
C ALA A 49 0.48 -7.66 8.27
N TRP A 50 1.60 -7.18 7.74
CA TRP A 50 1.66 -5.97 6.91
C TRP A 50 0.82 -6.11 5.64
N LEU A 51 0.96 -7.21 4.90
CA LEU A 51 0.18 -7.42 3.66
C LEU A 51 -1.33 -7.49 3.93
N LEU A 52 -1.73 -8.13 5.04
CA LEU A 52 -3.14 -8.18 5.45
C LEU A 52 -3.66 -6.78 5.80
N ALA A 53 -2.92 -6.03 6.64
CA ALA A 53 -3.26 -4.66 7.01
C ALA A 53 -3.34 -3.74 5.78
N ARG A 54 -2.43 -3.91 4.81
CA ARG A 54 -2.41 -3.15 3.56
C ARG A 54 -3.68 -3.39 2.74
N LYS A 55 -4.09 -4.65 2.61
CA LYS A 55 -5.31 -5.02 1.89
C LYS A 55 -6.55 -4.38 2.54
N GLU A 56 -6.65 -4.48 3.86
CA GLU A 56 -7.75 -3.87 4.63
C GLU A 56 -7.75 -2.34 4.53
N PHE A 57 -6.57 -1.72 4.67
CA PHE A 57 -6.43 -0.27 4.59
C PHE A 57 -6.79 0.26 3.21
N PHE A 58 -6.34 -0.39 2.12
CA PHE A 58 -6.71 0.01 0.76
C PHE A 58 -8.21 -0.16 0.48
N ALA A 59 -8.84 -1.17 1.07
CA ALA A 59 -10.30 -1.31 1.02
C ALA A 59 -11.00 -0.13 1.70
N GLU A 60 -10.53 0.26 2.90
CA GLU A 60 -11.09 1.35 3.70
C GLU A 60 -11.08 2.69 2.94
N ILE A 61 -10.01 2.99 2.21
CA ILE A 61 -9.85 4.25 1.47
C ILE A 61 -10.30 4.19 0.00
N GLY A 62 -10.93 3.08 -0.43
CA GLY A 62 -11.43 2.91 -1.80
C GLY A 62 -10.35 2.73 -2.87
N LEU A 63 -9.13 2.36 -2.49
CA LEU A 63 -7.98 2.16 -3.39
C LEU A 63 -7.78 0.70 -3.82
N ILE A 64 -8.82 -0.15 -3.71
CA ILE A 64 -8.82 -1.44 -4.42
C ILE A 64 -8.95 -1.13 -5.91
N GLY A 65 -7.80 -0.91 -6.54
CA GLY A 65 -7.69 -0.98 -7.98
C GLY A 65 -7.89 -2.43 -8.40
N GLU A 66 -8.78 -2.65 -9.36
CA GLU A 66 -8.86 -3.90 -10.09
C GLU A 66 -7.45 -4.38 -10.42
N ARG A 67 -7.16 -5.67 -10.20
CA ARG A 67 -5.91 -6.23 -10.69
C ARG A 67 -5.88 -6.00 -12.20
N LYS A 68 -5.08 -5.05 -12.69
CA LYS A 68 -4.76 -4.98 -14.12
C LYS A 68 -4.31 -6.38 -14.51
N THR A 69 -5.09 -7.00 -15.37
CA THR A 69 -4.78 -8.34 -15.86
C THR A 69 -3.58 -8.24 -16.78
N GLN A 70 -2.87 -9.34 -17.03
CA GLN A 70 -1.75 -9.39 -17.97
C GLN A 70 -2.13 -8.82 -19.37
N HIS A 71 -3.42 -8.78 -19.70
CA HIS A 71 -3.97 -8.18 -20.91
C HIS A 71 -3.82 -6.65 -20.94
N ASP A 72 -4.06 -5.96 -19.83
CA ASP A 72 -4.06 -4.49 -19.76
C ASP A 72 -2.64 -3.92 -19.90
N ILE A 73 -1.65 -4.65 -19.39
CA ILE A 73 -0.22 -4.30 -19.48
C ILE A 73 0.30 -4.43 -20.92
N ARG A 74 -0.25 -5.37 -21.72
CA ARG A 74 0.18 -5.59 -23.11
C ARG A 74 -0.35 -4.53 -24.08
N GLN A 75 -1.47 -3.89 -23.76
CA GLN A 75 -2.05 -2.83 -24.61
C GLN A 75 -1.31 -1.49 -24.44
N GLU A 76 -0.73 -1.23 -23.26
CA GLU A 76 0.05 -0.01 -23.00
C GLU A 76 1.46 -0.02 -23.61
N SER A 77 2.02 -1.18 -23.97
CA SER A 77 3.36 -1.28 -24.59
C SER A 77 3.37 -1.16 -26.11
N LEU A 78 2.22 -0.89 -26.74
CA LEU A 78 2.06 -0.77 -28.19
C LEU A 78 1.86 0.68 -28.66
N PHE A 79 2.02 1.65 -27.75
CA PHE A 79 1.99 3.10 -28.03
C PHE A 79 3.31 3.76 -27.65
#